data_AF-C4XT02-F1
#
_entry.id   AF-C4XT02-F1
#
_cell.length_a   1.000
_cell.length_b   1.000
_cell.length_c   1.000
_cell.angle_alpha   90.00
_cell.angle_beta   90.00
_cell.angle_gamma   90.00
#
_symmetry.space_group_name_H-M   'P 1'
#
loop_
_entity.id
_entity.type
_entity.pdbx_description
1 polymer ?
#
loop_
_entity_poly.entity_id
_entity_poly.type
_entity_poly.pdbx_seq_one_letter_code
_entity_poly.pdbx_strand_id
1 'polypeptide(L)'
;MRIACCSWFLLEGFRRLGCEVFPFALDAARTLDEQMEELNVDPDVVLIEFFGRTELPRDLHKCRHRLAAYCIDSPLNEFWFLPLSKLFDHVYVDQLSSVAPLRRHGVVATWLPLCVFDGDFRDPPAAKEHFLTFVGRLTPERVKRNNLIRHVGEQYPLHLVQNVPRPAMLDLFAASRAVLNENFFSGLNLRFLQALASGSLLLTERGGCGVGRYFREGEHYLGYSPDDLLPTLEKIQQAPEAFADLAARGQELCRRKHTSRQRAAALLDDLARDRVMVSLPDRVAQTGEALARYNLTRRFGGSLAPSRHLLEEVSSSNDEAALEACRTLGVMHLRLGQWEAGVAYLEKGAASDSLAGLRATLHLLLAFLEQDQFFIHLAALTAKLVRLGLSKASYLKRIKELRQSTDRLHDCCLLGYELLFDAREYCALGFAKKRPEQFPDYAMEYAVLAFGTKPTSQSLAAVIRCSKKAGVGPEALPALRQAIAAGIATDEQIALSAALAVEYYDFSYARTALAALKRALRNRGG
;
A
#
# COMPACT_ATOMS: atom_id res chain seq x y z
N MET A 1 -6.26 -23.23 -23.66
CA MET A 1 -5.34 -22.93 -22.55
C MET A 1 -5.91 -23.53 -21.28
N ARG A 2 -5.12 -24.35 -20.60
CA ARG A 2 -5.41 -24.99 -19.31
C ARG A 2 -4.86 -24.09 -18.20
N ILE A 3 -5.72 -23.59 -17.33
CA ILE A 3 -5.36 -22.62 -16.29
C ILE A 3 -5.72 -23.21 -14.93
N ALA A 4 -4.71 -23.51 -14.11
CA ALA A 4 -4.95 -23.74 -12.69
C ALA A 4 -5.10 -22.38 -12.00
N CYS A 5 -6.24 -22.16 -11.35
CA CYS A 5 -6.67 -20.81 -11.02
C CYS A 5 -7.13 -20.69 -9.56
N CYS A 6 -6.34 -20.00 -8.74
CA CYS A 6 -6.76 -19.50 -7.43
C CYS A 6 -7.15 -18.03 -7.60
N SER A 7 -8.26 -17.74 -8.28
CA SER A 7 -8.76 -16.37 -8.53
C SER A 7 -10.27 -16.31 -8.45
N TRP A 8 -10.75 -15.16 -7.96
CA TRP A 8 -12.18 -14.85 -7.91
C TRP A 8 -12.60 -13.98 -9.12
N PHE A 9 -11.82 -12.94 -9.45
CA PHE A 9 -12.23 -11.94 -10.44
C PHE A 9 -12.22 -12.46 -11.87
N LEU A 10 -11.30 -13.35 -12.23
CA LEU A 10 -11.06 -13.73 -13.63
C LEU A 10 -11.68 -15.08 -14.01
N LEU A 11 -12.16 -15.85 -13.03
CA LEU A 11 -12.70 -17.19 -13.23
C LEU A 11 -13.89 -17.21 -14.21
N GLU A 12 -14.85 -16.29 -14.06
CA GLU A 12 -15.98 -16.16 -15.00
C GLU A 12 -15.47 -15.86 -16.43
N GLY A 13 -14.56 -14.90 -16.55
CA GLY A 13 -14.02 -14.45 -17.82
C GLY A 13 -13.29 -15.56 -18.59
N PHE A 14 -12.43 -16.32 -17.92
CA PHE A 14 -11.73 -17.45 -18.57
C PHE A 14 -12.70 -18.51 -19.08
N ARG A 15 -13.71 -18.89 -18.28
CA ARG A 15 -14.74 -19.84 -18.71
C ARG A 15 -15.51 -19.33 -19.93
N ARG A 16 -15.89 -18.06 -19.95
CA ARG A 16 -16.57 -17.42 -21.09
C ARG A 16 -15.72 -17.32 -22.36
N LEU A 17 -14.41 -17.37 -22.23
CA LEU A 17 -13.45 -17.37 -23.34
C LEU A 17 -13.05 -18.79 -23.78
N GLY A 18 -13.62 -19.83 -23.18
CA GLY A 18 -13.36 -21.22 -23.55
C GLY A 18 -12.05 -21.78 -23.00
N CYS A 19 -11.45 -21.17 -21.97
CA CYS A 19 -10.33 -21.77 -21.27
C CYS A 19 -10.80 -22.98 -20.44
N GLU A 20 -9.95 -24.00 -20.35
CA GLU A 20 -10.11 -25.09 -19.40
C GLU A 20 -9.58 -24.62 -18.05
N VAL A 21 -10.47 -24.27 -17.12
CA VAL A 21 -10.08 -23.72 -15.83
C VAL A 21 -10.23 -24.76 -14.74
N PHE A 22 -9.17 -24.93 -13.95
CA PHE A 22 -9.08 -25.84 -12.82
C PHE A 22 -8.97 -25.00 -11.54
N PRO A 23 -10.11 -24.70 -10.87
CA PRO A 23 -10.08 -23.89 -9.66
C PRO A 23 -9.43 -24.66 -8.52
N PHE A 24 -8.62 -23.98 -7.73
CA PHE A 24 -8.02 -24.55 -6.51
C PHE A 24 -7.89 -23.50 -5.42
N ALA A 25 -7.69 -23.95 -4.19
CA ALA A 25 -7.37 -23.10 -3.06
C ALA A 25 -5.92 -23.36 -2.65
N LEU A 26 -5.21 -22.31 -2.22
CA LEU A 26 -3.86 -22.46 -1.70
C LEU A 26 -3.87 -23.24 -0.39
N ASP A 27 -3.02 -24.26 -0.29
CA ASP A 27 -2.72 -24.98 0.95
C ASP A 27 -1.27 -24.70 1.38
N ALA A 28 -1.08 -24.10 2.55
CA ALA A 28 0.25 -23.81 3.09
C ALA A 28 1.05 -25.04 3.54
N ALA A 29 0.39 -26.20 3.73
CA ALA A 29 1.05 -27.45 4.06
C ALA A 29 1.69 -28.13 2.83
N ARG A 30 1.19 -27.82 1.64
CA ARG A 30 1.58 -28.45 0.38
C ARG A 30 2.40 -27.53 -0.51
N THR A 31 3.20 -28.10 -1.40
CA THR A 31 3.77 -27.36 -2.53
C THR A 31 2.69 -27.08 -3.58
N LEU A 32 2.96 -26.16 -4.52
CA LEU A 32 2.05 -26.00 -5.67
C LEU A 32 2.05 -27.23 -6.56
N ASP A 33 3.21 -27.88 -6.75
CA ASP A 33 3.32 -29.05 -7.60
C ASP A 33 2.49 -30.23 -7.04
N GLU A 34 2.50 -30.45 -5.72
CA GLU A 34 1.64 -31.44 -5.04
C GLU A 34 0.14 -31.13 -5.26
N GLN A 35 -0.24 -29.85 -5.24
CA GLN A 35 -1.63 -29.42 -5.50
C GLN A 35 -2.02 -29.64 -6.97
N MET A 36 -1.11 -29.42 -7.93
CA MET A 36 -1.39 -29.68 -9.34
C MET A 36 -1.53 -31.18 -9.63
N GLU A 37 -0.70 -32.00 -8.99
CA GLU A 37 -0.77 -33.46 -9.07
C GLU A 37 -2.08 -34.01 -8.51
N GLU A 38 -2.55 -33.48 -7.37
CA GLU A 38 -3.86 -33.85 -6.79
C GLU A 38 -5.04 -33.48 -7.70
N LEU A 39 -4.96 -32.34 -8.39
CA LEU A 39 -5.96 -31.93 -9.38
C LEU A 39 -5.87 -32.74 -10.68
N ASN A 40 -4.85 -33.61 -10.83
CA ASN A 40 -4.53 -34.36 -12.04
C ASN A 40 -4.48 -33.45 -13.29
N VAL A 41 -3.81 -32.31 -13.15
CA VAL A 41 -3.71 -31.29 -14.21
C VAL A 41 -2.25 -30.95 -14.50
N ASP A 42 -1.95 -30.77 -15.78
CA ASP A 42 -0.72 -30.16 -16.25
C ASP A 42 -1.07 -28.79 -16.89
N PRO A 43 -1.05 -27.69 -16.10
CA PRO A 43 -1.56 -26.41 -16.54
C PRO A 43 -0.53 -25.64 -17.38
N ASP A 44 -1.02 -24.89 -18.39
CA ASP A 44 -0.18 -23.95 -19.15
C ASP A 44 0.32 -22.79 -18.27
N VAL A 45 -0.47 -22.45 -17.25
CA VAL A 45 -0.14 -21.45 -16.22
C VAL A 45 -0.89 -21.73 -14.93
N VAL A 46 -0.21 -21.51 -13.80
CA VAL A 46 -0.83 -21.41 -12.47
C VAL A 46 -1.03 -19.93 -12.15
N LEU A 47 -2.28 -19.48 -12.15
CA LEU A 47 -2.66 -18.10 -11.83
C LEU A 47 -3.12 -18.01 -10.38
N ILE A 48 -2.49 -17.14 -9.60
CA ILE A 48 -2.82 -16.89 -8.21
C ILE A 48 -3.20 -15.42 -8.05
N GLU A 49 -4.43 -15.20 -7.60
CA GLU A 49 -4.89 -13.89 -7.15
C GLU A 49 -4.51 -13.71 -5.69
N PHE A 50 -3.79 -12.64 -5.40
CA PHE A 50 -3.39 -12.31 -4.04
C PHE A 50 -4.16 -11.12 -3.53
N PHE A 51 -4.74 -11.28 -2.34
CA PHE A 51 -5.48 -10.22 -1.66
C PHE A 51 -5.41 -10.39 -0.14
N GLY A 52 -4.89 -9.38 0.56
CA GLY A 52 -4.87 -9.37 2.02
C GLY A 52 -4.13 -10.58 2.63
N ARG A 53 -4.70 -11.19 3.68
CA ARG A 53 -4.10 -12.36 4.32
C ARG A 53 -4.15 -13.56 3.37
N THR A 54 -2.98 -14.08 3.02
CA THR A 54 -2.83 -15.24 2.13
C THR A 54 -2.00 -16.31 2.82
N GLU A 55 -2.41 -17.56 2.66
CA GLU A 55 -1.66 -18.74 3.11
C GLU A 55 -0.80 -19.25 1.95
N LEU A 56 0.49 -18.87 1.94
CA LEU A 56 1.40 -19.20 0.84
C LEU A 56 1.78 -20.69 0.86
N PRO A 57 1.64 -21.43 -0.26
CA PRO A 57 2.09 -22.82 -0.40
C PRO A 57 3.56 -22.98 -0.07
N ARG A 58 3.94 -24.09 0.55
CA ARG A 58 5.34 -24.37 0.94
C ARG A 58 6.25 -24.44 -0.30
N ASP A 59 7.48 -23.96 -0.16
CA ASP A 59 8.52 -24.01 -1.21
C ASP A 59 8.06 -23.43 -2.55
N LEU A 60 7.33 -22.32 -2.52
CA LEU A 60 6.80 -21.65 -3.72
C LEU A 60 7.91 -21.30 -4.73
N HIS A 61 9.10 -20.94 -4.24
CA HIS A 61 10.28 -20.69 -5.07
C HIS A 61 10.77 -21.88 -5.89
N LYS A 62 10.36 -23.11 -5.55
CA LYS A 62 10.71 -24.36 -6.25
C LYS A 62 9.67 -24.82 -7.25
N CYS A 63 8.56 -24.08 -7.42
CA CYS A 63 7.48 -24.49 -8.31
C CYS A 63 7.99 -24.62 -9.75
N ARG A 64 7.69 -25.76 -10.39
CA ARG A 64 8.12 -26.05 -11.77
C ARG A 64 7.19 -25.48 -12.84
N HIS A 65 6.00 -25.05 -12.44
CA HIS A 65 4.98 -24.53 -13.36
C HIS A 65 5.20 -23.05 -13.66
N ARG A 66 4.73 -22.59 -14.82
CA ARG A 66 4.67 -21.16 -15.16
C ARG A 66 3.71 -20.44 -14.21
N LEU A 67 4.17 -19.39 -13.55
CA LEU A 67 3.42 -18.68 -12.51
C LEU A 67 2.95 -17.29 -12.96
N ALA A 68 1.69 -16.98 -12.68
CA ALA A 68 1.13 -15.65 -12.83
C ALA A 68 0.51 -15.17 -11.50
N ALA A 69 0.84 -13.95 -11.08
CA ALA A 69 0.27 -13.29 -9.91
C ALA A 69 -0.70 -12.19 -10.34
N TYR A 70 -1.89 -12.14 -9.74
CA TYR A 70 -2.77 -10.98 -9.81
C TYR A 70 -2.94 -10.34 -8.43
N CYS A 71 -2.22 -9.24 -8.21
CA CYS A 71 -2.11 -8.54 -6.94
C CYS A 71 -3.23 -7.50 -6.78
N ILE A 72 -4.13 -7.72 -5.82
CA ILE A 72 -5.29 -6.86 -5.52
C ILE A 72 -5.01 -5.98 -4.30
N ASP A 73 -5.57 -4.77 -4.30
CA ASP A 73 -5.23 -3.72 -3.34
C ASP A 73 -3.69 -3.52 -3.31
N SER A 74 -3.06 -3.51 -4.49
CA SER A 74 -1.61 -3.54 -4.61
C SER A 74 -0.90 -2.45 -3.82
N PRO A 75 -1.39 -1.19 -3.71
CA PRO A 75 -0.72 -0.17 -2.89
C PRO A 75 -0.68 -0.50 -1.39
N LEU A 76 -1.64 -1.28 -0.88
CA LEU A 76 -1.67 -1.65 0.55
C LEU A 76 -0.85 -2.87 0.89
N ASN A 77 -0.44 -3.63 -0.13
CA ASN A 77 0.17 -4.95 0.00
C ASN A 77 1.55 -5.01 -0.67
N GLU A 78 2.02 -3.90 -1.24
CA GLU A 78 3.31 -3.82 -1.93
C GLU A 78 4.47 -4.34 -1.08
N PHE A 79 4.46 -4.08 0.23
CA PHE A 79 5.51 -4.48 1.15
C PHE A 79 5.77 -6.00 1.19
N TRP A 80 4.76 -6.84 0.92
CA TRP A 80 4.93 -8.30 0.83
C TRP A 80 4.76 -8.83 -0.60
N PHE A 81 3.99 -8.15 -1.45
CA PHE A 81 3.92 -8.46 -2.88
C PHE A 81 5.25 -8.25 -3.58
N LEU A 82 6.02 -7.23 -3.23
CA LEU A 82 7.25 -6.91 -3.93
C LEU A 82 8.29 -8.05 -3.87
N PRO A 83 8.64 -8.61 -2.70
CA PRO A 83 9.54 -9.75 -2.66
C PRO A 83 8.90 -11.03 -3.25
N LEU A 84 7.58 -11.22 -3.10
CA LEU A 84 6.86 -12.38 -3.63
C LEU A 84 6.79 -12.38 -5.17
N SER A 85 6.54 -11.22 -5.78
CA SER A 85 6.32 -11.06 -7.22
C SER A 85 7.56 -11.41 -8.04
N LYS A 86 8.73 -11.47 -7.40
CA LYS A 86 9.97 -11.93 -8.01
C LYS A 86 9.92 -13.41 -8.39
N LEU A 87 9.04 -14.20 -7.78
CA LEU A 87 8.86 -15.64 -8.06
C LEU A 87 7.95 -15.91 -9.25
N PHE A 88 7.36 -14.88 -9.86
CA PHE A 88 6.32 -15.02 -10.87
C PHE A 88 6.82 -14.59 -12.24
N ASP A 89 6.49 -15.37 -13.25
CA ASP A 89 6.78 -15.04 -14.66
C ASP A 89 5.94 -13.85 -15.13
N HIS A 90 4.71 -13.75 -14.63
CA HIS A 90 3.76 -12.68 -14.95
C HIS A 90 3.22 -12.05 -13.68
N VAL A 91 3.29 -10.73 -13.58
CA VAL A 91 2.78 -9.98 -12.42
C VAL A 91 1.78 -8.95 -12.91
N TYR A 92 0.55 -9.06 -12.44
CA TYR A 92 -0.54 -8.12 -12.71
C TYR A 92 -0.87 -7.37 -11.42
N VAL A 93 -1.09 -6.06 -11.52
CA VAL A 93 -1.52 -5.22 -10.39
C VAL A 93 -2.83 -4.52 -10.73
N ASP A 94 -3.72 -4.41 -9.74
CA ASP A 94 -5.00 -3.73 -9.91
C ASP A 94 -4.86 -2.19 -10.01
N GLN A 95 -3.81 -1.62 -9.40
CA GLN A 95 -3.58 -0.19 -9.39
C GLN A 95 -2.37 0.24 -10.24
N LEU A 96 -2.59 1.20 -11.13
CA LEU A 96 -1.55 1.75 -12.00
C LEU A 96 -0.40 2.38 -11.20
N SER A 97 -0.70 2.94 -10.03
CA SER A 97 0.28 3.55 -9.13
C SER A 97 1.34 2.56 -8.61
N SER A 98 1.04 1.26 -8.58
CA SER A 98 1.99 0.21 -8.15
C SER A 98 2.97 -0.25 -9.24
N VAL A 99 2.73 0.07 -10.51
CA VAL A 99 3.60 -0.38 -11.63
C VAL A 99 5.01 0.21 -11.52
N ALA A 100 5.10 1.53 -11.34
CA ALA A 100 6.40 2.21 -11.31
C ALA A 100 7.25 1.84 -10.09
N PRO A 101 6.69 1.76 -8.85
CA PRO A 101 7.40 1.21 -7.70
C PRO A 101 7.94 -0.20 -7.93
N LEU A 102 7.12 -1.16 -8.37
CA LEU A 102 7.56 -2.54 -8.64
C LEU A 102 8.70 -2.59 -9.68
N ARG A 103 8.59 -1.81 -10.77
CA ARG A 103 9.65 -1.73 -11.79
C ARG A 103 10.99 -1.26 -11.24
N ARG A 104 11.01 -0.34 -10.26
CA ARG A 104 12.29 0.11 -9.63
C ARG A 104 13.00 -1.02 -8.89
N HIS A 105 12.27 -2.03 -8.46
CA HIS A 105 12.81 -3.20 -7.76
C HIS A 105 12.95 -4.42 -8.67
N GLY A 106 12.96 -4.22 -10.00
CA GLY A 106 13.20 -5.26 -10.99
C GLY A 106 11.97 -6.11 -11.34
N VAL A 107 10.78 -5.77 -10.85
CA VAL A 107 9.54 -6.51 -11.14
C VAL A 107 8.82 -5.84 -12.31
N VAL A 108 8.66 -6.57 -13.42
CA VAL A 108 7.92 -6.10 -14.60
C VAL A 108 6.43 -6.38 -14.44
N ALA A 109 5.72 -5.48 -13.76
CA ALA A 109 4.28 -5.60 -13.56
C ALA A 109 3.47 -4.97 -14.70
N THR A 110 2.37 -5.62 -15.09
CA THR A 110 1.35 -5.13 -16.02
C THR A 110 0.15 -4.60 -15.22
N TRP A 111 -0.35 -3.40 -15.55
CA TRP A 111 -1.58 -2.91 -14.94
C TRP A 111 -2.80 -3.63 -15.52
N LEU A 112 -3.55 -4.31 -14.67
CA LEU A 112 -4.80 -4.99 -14.99
C LEU A 112 -5.88 -4.53 -14.00
N PRO A 113 -6.70 -3.53 -14.36
CA PRO A 113 -7.73 -3.02 -13.47
C PRO A 113 -8.71 -4.12 -13.04
N LEU A 114 -9.39 -3.91 -11.90
CA LEU A 114 -10.47 -4.80 -11.46
C LEU A 114 -11.62 -4.86 -12.48
N CYS A 115 -12.52 -5.80 -12.24
CA CYS A 115 -13.73 -6.00 -13.04
C CYS A 115 -14.96 -6.26 -12.19
N VAL A 116 -16.11 -6.13 -12.85
CA VAL A 116 -17.41 -6.62 -12.40
C VAL A 116 -17.78 -7.90 -13.13
N PHE A 117 -18.65 -8.69 -12.52
CA PHE A 117 -19.23 -9.88 -13.13
C PHE A 117 -20.41 -9.51 -14.02
N ASP A 118 -20.76 -10.33 -15.00
CA ASP A 118 -21.87 -10.00 -15.90
C ASP A 118 -23.22 -9.96 -15.15
N GLY A 119 -23.34 -10.72 -14.06
CA GLY A 119 -24.50 -10.68 -13.15
C GLY A 119 -24.53 -9.48 -12.20
N ASP A 120 -23.51 -8.60 -12.21
CA ASP A 120 -23.50 -7.40 -11.37
C ASP A 120 -24.29 -6.25 -12.01
N PHE A 121 -24.58 -6.32 -13.31
CA PHE A 121 -25.34 -5.28 -13.99
C PHE A 121 -26.83 -5.32 -13.61
N ARG A 122 -27.46 -4.16 -13.48
CA ARG A 122 -28.90 -4.02 -13.21
C ARG A 122 -29.59 -3.36 -14.41
N ASP A 123 -30.52 -4.09 -14.99
CA ASP A 123 -31.27 -3.73 -16.19
C ASP A 123 -32.62 -4.49 -16.18
N PRO A 124 -33.79 -3.83 -16.23
CA PRO A 124 -33.99 -2.37 -16.34
C PRO A 124 -33.55 -1.58 -15.10
N PRO A 125 -33.39 -0.25 -15.20
CA PRO A 125 -33.11 0.60 -14.04
C PRO A 125 -34.14 0.43 -12.92
N ALA A 126 -33.68 0.32 -11.68
CA ALA A 126 -34.56 0.24 -10.51
C ALA A 126 -35.18 1.61 -10.16
N ALA A 127 -36.33 1.57 -9.48
CA ALA A 127 -36.93 2.77 -8.90
C ALA A 127 -35.99 3.40 -7.86
N LYS A 128 -35.88 4.73 -7.86
CA LYS A 128 -34.96 5.45 -6.98
C LYS A 128 -35.61 5.74 -5.61
N GLU A 129 -35.28 4.93 -4.62
CA GLU A 129 -35.75 5.01 -3.23
C GLU A 129 -34.84 5.85 -2.33
N HIS A 130 -33.55 5.94 -2.67
CA HIS A 130 -32.56 6.66 -1.88
C HIS A 130 -31.95 7.83 -2.64
N PHE A 131 -31.69 8.93 -1.94
CA PHE A 131 -30.96 10.06 -2.52
C PHE A 131 -29.48 9.69 -2.76
N LEU A 132 -28.77 9.37 -1.68
CA LEU A 132 -27.35 9.06 -1.71
C LEU A 132 -27.09 7.82 -0.87
N THR A 133 -26.34 6.86 -1.41
CA THR A 133 -25.97 5.64 -0.67
C THR A 133 -24.45 5.50 -0.57
N PHE A 134 -24.01 5.08 0.62
CA PHE A 134 -22.64 4.64 0.86
C PHE A 134 -22.65 3.27 1.54
N VAL A 135 -21.93 2.30 0.96
CA VAL A 135 -21.75 0.98 1.56
C VAL A 135 -20.30 0.81 2.01
N GLY A 136 -20.01 0.74 3.29
CA GLY A 136 -18.62 0.50 3.71
C GLY A 136 -18.42 0.55 5.20
N ARG A 137 -17.40 -0.16 5.68
CA ARG A 137 -17.11 -0.22 7.12
C ARG A 137 -16.61 1.14 7.63
N LEU A 138 -17.19 1.57 8.75
CA LEU A 138 -16.70 2.68 9.56
C LEU A 138 -15.89 2.09 10.71
N THR A 139 -14.58 2.31 10.68
CA THR A 139 -13.67 1.90 11.76
C THR A 139 -12.86 3.11 12.20
N PRO A 140 -12.33 3.15 13.44
CA PRO A 140 -11.53 4.29 13.93
C PRO A 140 -10.35 4.66 13.01
N GLU A 141 -9.77 3.66 12.33
CA GLU A 141 -8.62 3.82 11.44
C GLU A 141 -9.01 4.47 10.10
N ARG A 142 -10.30 4.51 9.74
CA ARG A 142 -10.81 5.10 8.50
C ARG A 142 -11.18 6.57 8.69
N VAL A 143 -10.25 7.37 9.21
CA VAL A 143 -10.46 8.77 9.60
C VAL A 143 -11.08 9.61 8.48
N LYS A 144 -10.49 9.60 7.27
CA LYS A 144 -11.01 10.33 6.11
C LYS A 144 -12.47 9.98 5.81
N ARG A 145 -12.78 8.69 5.78
CA ARG A 145 -14.14 8.19 5.53
C ARG A 145 -15.10 8.65 6.60
N ASN A 146 -14.74 8.51 7.87
CA ASN A 146 -15.61 8.89 8.97
C ASN A 146 -15.94 10.39 8.91
N ASN A 147 -14.96 11.21 8.57
CA ASN A 147 -15.14 12.64 8.36
C ASN A 147 -16.04 12.96 7.16
N LEU A 148 -15.80 12.32 6.00
CA LEU A 148 -16.62 12.47 4.80
C LEU A 148 -18.09 12.12 5.07
N ILE A 149 -18.34 10.94 5.66
CA ILE A 149 -19.68 10.43 5.94
C ILE A 149 -20.42 11.33 6.92
N ARG A 150 -19.74 11.80 7.97
CA ARG A 150 -20.30 12.78 8.91
C ARG A 150 -20.63 14.10 8.21
N HIS A 151 -19.69 14.64 7.42
CA HIS A 151 -19.87 15.91 6.74
C HIS A 151 -21.06 15.90 5.76
N VAL A 152 -21.22 14.80 5.01
CA VAL A 152 -22.35 14.63 4.08
C VAL A 152 -23.66 14.39 4.83
N GLY A 153 -23.65 13.50 5.83
CA GLY A 153 -24.84 13.11 6.58
C GLY A 153 -25.44 14.23 7.45
N GLU A 154 -24.65 15.26 7.79
CA GLU A 154 -25.13 16.47 8.47
C GLU A 154 -26.00 17.38 7.57
N GLN A 155 -25.92 17.22 6.23
CA GLN A 155 -26.53 18.16 5.26
C GLN A 155 -27.49 17.47 4.27
N TYR A 156 -27.31 16.18 4.01
CA TYR A 156 -28.08 15.44 3.00
C TYR A 156 -28.54 14.06 3.51
N PRO A 157 -29.69 13.53 3.02
CA PRO A 157 -30.12 12.17 3.33
C PRO A 157 -29.12 11.14 2.79
N LEU A 158 -28.35 10.52 3.69
CA LEU A 158 -27.35 9.50 3.38
C LEU A 158 -27.80 8.13 3.89
N HIS A 159 -28.03 7.20 2.98
CA HIS A 159 -28.26 5.80 3.31
C HIS A 159 -26.92 5.08 3.51
N LEU A 160 -26.52 4.94 4.77
CA LEU A 160 -25.26 4.29 5.17
C LEU A 160 -25.51 2.82 5.51
N VAL A 161 -24.84 1.91 4.79
CA VAL A 161 -24.96 0.46 5.01
C VAL A 161 -23.59 -0.18 5.22
N GLN A 162 -23.52 -1.17 6.10
CA GLN A 162 -22.29 -1.92 6.39
C GLN A 162 -22.58 -3.43 6.28
N ASN A 163 -21.56 -4.22 5.97
CA ASN A 163 -21.61 -5.69 6.01
C ASN A 163 -22.75 -6.33 5.19
N VAL A 164 -23.04 -5.77 4.02
CA VAL A 164 -24.06 -6.29 3.09
C VAL A 164 -23.42 -7.18 2.01
N PRO A 165 -24.03 -8.33 1.62
CA PRO A 165 -23.56 -9.14 0.51
C PRO A 165 -23.56 -8.40 -0.83
N ARG A 166 -22.71 -8.82 -1.77
CA ARG A 166 -22.56 -8.15 -3.07
C ARG A 166 -23.88 -7.97 -3.83
N PRO A 167 -24.75 -8.99 -4.00
CA PRO A 167 -26.01 -8.80 -4.73
C PRO A 167 -26.89 -7.72 -4.12
N ALA A 168 -27.12 -7.78 -2.80
CA ALA A 168 -27.91 -6.78 -2.07
C ALA A 168 -27.27 -5.38 -2.11
N MET A 169 -25.94 -5.27 -2.10
CA MET A 169 -25.25 -3.98 -2.31
C MET A 169 -25.59 -3.37 -3.67
N LEU A 170 -25.57 -4.17 -4.73
CA LEU A 170 -25.86 -3.71 -6.09
C LEU A 170 -27.32 -3.31 -6.25
N ASP A 171 -28.23 -4.02 -5.58
CA ASP A 171 -29.66 -3.67 -5.56
C ASP A 171 -29.89 -2.34 -4.83
N LEU A 172 -29.26 -2.15 -3.66
CA LEU A 172 -29.26 -0.87 -2.94
C LEU A 172 -28.71 0.27 -3.79
N PHE A 173 -27.60 0.03 -4.50
CA PHE A 173 -27.04 1.02 -5.41
C PHE A 173 -28.00 1.33 -6.55
N ALA A 174 -28.60 0.33 -7.19
CA ALA A 174 -29.55 0.54 -8.27
C ALA A 174 -30.77 1.35 -7.81
N ALA A 175 -31.22 1.16 -6.56
CA ALA A 175 -32.28 1.94 -5.92
C ALA A 175 -31.85 3.35 -5.46
N SER A 176 -30.59 3.75 -5.68
CA SER A 176 -30.07 5.07 -5.27
C SER A 176 -29.96 6.03 -6.44
N ARG A 177 -30.25 7.32 -6.24
CA ARG A 177 -30.01 8.34 -7.26
C ARG A 177 -28.51 8.49 -7.51
N ALA A 178 -27.72 8.55 -6.44
CA ALA A 178 -26.26 8.56 -6.50
C ALA A 178 -25.61 7.58 -5.51
N VAL A 179 -24.45 7.06 -5.88
CA VAL A 179 -23.59 6.22 -5.04
C VAL A 179 -22.33 7.00 -4.70
N LEU A 180 -22.08 7.21 -3.41
CA LEU A 180 -20.89 7.89 -2.91
C LEU A 180 -19.71 6.91 -2.87
N ASN A 181 -18.59 7.29 -3.50
CA ASN A 181 -17.35 6.52 -3.49
C ASN A 181 -16.18 7.37 -2.97
N GLU A 182 -15.51 6.84 -1.95
CA GLU A 182 -14.28 7.41 -1.36
C GLU A 182 -13.06 6.63 -1.86
N ASN A 183 -12.01 7.33 -2.27
CA ASN A 183 -10.77 6.69 -2.70
C ASN A 183 -9.86 6.46 -1.50
N PHE A 184 -9.66 5.21 -1.09
CA PHE A 184 -8.69 4.94 -0.01
C PHE A 184 -7.24 5.19 -0.44
N PHE A 185 -6.94 4.94 -1.72
CA PHE A 185 -5.70 5.29 -2.40
C PHE A 185 -6.02 5.74 -3.82
N SER A 186 -5.09 6.45 -4.46
CA SER A 186 -5.26 6.90 -5.84
C SER A 186 -5.32 5.70 -6.79
N GLY A 187 -6.46 5.54 -7.49
CA GLY A 187 -6.66 4.40 -8.37
C GLY A 187 -8.10 4.20 -8.85
N LEU A 188 -8.31 3.09 -9.56
CA LEU A 188 -9.64 2.60 -9.96
C LEU A 188 -10.03 1.46 -9.00
N ASN A 189 -10.82 1.79 -7.98
CA ASN A 189 -11.24 0.81 -6.98
C ASN A 189 -12.46 -0.01 -7.46
N LEU A 190 -12.75 -1.14 -6.80
CA LEU A 190 -13.88 -2.00 -7.18
C LEU A 190 -15.23 -1.29 -7.07
N ARG A 191 -15.37 -0.41 -6.07
CA ARG A 191 -16.62 0.29 -5.80
C ARG A 191 -17.01 1.24 -6.94
N PHE A 192 -16.03 1.86 -7.59
CA PHE A 192 -16.23 2.64 -8.80
C PHE A 192 -16.98 1.81 -9.85
N LEU A 193 -16.51 0.61 -10.15
CA LEU A 193 -17.09 -0.26 -11.17
C LEU A 193 -18.46 -0.82 -10.77
N GLN A 194 -18.62 -1.20 -9.49
CA GLN A 194 -19.89 -1.71 -8.97
C GLN A 194 -21.00 -0.65 -8.98
N ALA A 195 -20.67 0.59 -8.65
CA ALA A 195 -21.60 1.71 -8.75
C ALA A 195 -22.07 1.91 -10.20
N LEU A 196 -21.13 1.93 -11.15
CA LEU A 196 -21.49 2.02 -12.58
C LEU A 196 -22.33 0.82 -13.04
N ALA A 197 -21.96 -0.41 -12.65
CA ALA A 197 -22.70 -1.62 -13.01
C ALA A 197 -24.16 -1.60 -12.51
N SER A 198 -24.42 -0.98 -11.35
CA SER A 198 -25.77 -0.83 -10.80
C SER A 198 -26.69 0.11 -11.61
N GLY A 199 -26.14 0.90 -12.53
CA GLY A 199 -26.90 1.88 -13.33
C GLY A 199 -27.22 3.19 -12.59
N SER A 200 -26.63 3.42 -11.42
CA SER A 200 -26.78 4.66 -10.66
C SER A 200 -25.65 5.64 -10.91
N LEU A 201 -25.92 6.93 -10.65
CA LEU A 201 -24.90 7.97 -10.77
C LEU A 201 -23.76 7.71 -9.79
N LEU A 202 -22.56 7.46 -10.32
CA LEU A 202 -21.37 7.42 -9.49
C LEU A 202 -20.92 8.84 -9.13
N LEU A 203 -20.86 9.13 -7.84
CA LEU A 203 -20.22 10.31 -7.27
C LEU A 203 -18.94 9.89 -6.54
N THR A 204 -17.77 10.22 -7.09
CA THR A 204 -16.48 9.71 -6.61
C THR A 204 -15.46 10.81 -6.38
N GLU A 205 -14.59 10.62 -5.40
CA GLU A 205 -13.49 11.54 -5.15
C GLU A 205 -12.55 11.65 -6.36
N ARG A 206 -12.13 12.88 -6.71
CA ARG A 206 -11.17 13.13 -7.80
C ARG A 206 -9.76 12.67 -7.45
N GLY A 207 -8.92 12.49 -8.48
CA GLY A 207 -7.50 12.16 -8.31
C GLY A 207 -7.15 10.66 -8.39
N GLY A 208 -8.05 9.82 -8.91
CA GLY A 208 -7.76 8.40 -9.15
C GLY A 208 -6.80 8.16 -10.32
N CYS A 209 -5.59 7.66 -10.06
CA CYS A 209 -4.62 7.30 -11.07
C CYS A 209 -5.19 6.25 -12.02
N GLY A 210 -5.11 6.50 -13.33
CA GLY A 210 -5.61 5.58 -14.36
C GLY A 210 -7.11 5.71 -14.68
N VAL A 211 -7.93 6.39 -13.87
CA VAL A 211 -9.37 6.55 -14.14
C VAL A 211 -9.62 7.21 -15.50
N GLY A 212 -8.91 8.31 -15.78
CA GLY A 212 -9.01 9.06 -17.04
C GLY A 212 -8.61 8.31 -18.31
N ARG A 213 -8.02 7.11 -18.19
CA ARG A 213 -7.70 6.24 -19.34
C ARG A 213 -8.92 5.47 -19.84
N TYR A 214 -9.94 5.32 -19.01
CA TYR A 214 -11.15 4.57 -19.33
C TYR A 214 -12.40 5.44 -19.26
N PHE A 215 -12.54 6.21 -18.17
CA PHE A 215 -13.75 6.98 -17.90
C PHE A 215 -13.47 8.48 -17.93
N ARG A 216 -14.51 9.26 -18.22
CA ARG A 216 -14.46 10.73 -18.28
C ARG A 216 -15.49 11.32 -17.33
N GLU A 217 -15.03 12.23 -16.46
CA GLU A 217 -15.89 13.02 -15.58
C GLU A 217 -16.87 13.87 -16.41
N GLY A 218 -18.13 13.97 -15.97
CA GLY A 218 -19.20 14.66 -16.69
C GLY A 218 -19.83 13.86 -17.84
N GLU A 219 -19.18 12.77 -18.30
CA GLU A 219 -19.71 11.89 -19.34
C GLU A 219 -20.20 10.54 -18.76
N HIS A 220 -19.42 9.98 -17.81
CA HIS A 220 -19.63 8.64 -17.25
C HIS A 220 -19.81 8.61 -15.72
N TYR A 221 -19.35 9.64 -15.02
CA TYR A 221 -19.44 9.79 -13.56
C TYR A 221 -19.30 11.27 -13.17
N LEU A 222 -19.60 11.62 -11.92
CA LEU A 222 -19.27 12.92 -11.33
C LEU A 222 -18.11 12.82 -10.33
N GLY A 223 -17.15 13.71 -10.48
CA GLY A 223 -16.06 13.88 -9.53
C GLY A 223 -16.45 14.84 -8.42
N TYR A 224 -15.85 14.69 -7.24
CA TYR A 224 -15.87 15.70 -6.19
C TYR A 224 -14.52 15.87 -5.51
N SER A 225 -14.36 17.01 -4.85
CA SER A 225 -13.25 17.37 -3.98
C SER A 225 -13.82 18.01 -2.70
N PRO A 226 -13.02 18.22 -1.64
CA PRO A 226 -13.50 18.85 -0.41
C PRO A 226 -14.25 20.16 -0.62
N ASP A 227 -13.85 20.96 -1.62
CA ASP A 227 -14.40 22.30 -1.85
C ASP A 227 -15.75 22.30 -2.61
N ASP A 228 -16.07 21.26 -3.37
CA ASP A 228 -17.25 21.23 -4.25
C ASP A 228 -18.19 20.03 -4.05
N LEU A 229 -17.94 19.20 -3.04
CA LEU A 229 -18.79 18.07 -2.69
C LEU A 229 -20.23 18.50 -2.39
N LEU A 230 -20.45 19.46 -1.47
CA LEU A 230 -21.81 19.90 -1.13
C LEU A 230 -22.50 20.63 -2.30
N PRO A 231 -21.86 21.55 -3.04
CA PRO A 231 -22.44 22.11 -4.26
C PRO A 231 -22.80 21.06 -5.33
N THR A 232 -22.04 19.98 -5.44
CA THR A 232 -22.34 18.89 -6.38
C THR A 232 -23.57 18.10 -5.93
N LEU A 233 -23.68 17.80 -4.64
CA LEU A 233 -24.87 17.16 -4.07
C LEU A 233 -26.14 18.01 -4.23
N GLU A 234 -26.02 19.32 -4.08
CA GLU A 234 -27.13 20.26 -4.28
C GLU A 234 -27.68 20.16 -5.72
N LYS A 235 -26.79 20.16 -6.72
CA LYS A 235 -27.18 20.00 -8.13
C LYS A 235 -27.90 18.67 -8.38
N ILE A 236 -27.40 17.57 -7.79
CA ILE A 236 -28.03 16.25 -7.91
C ILE A 236 -29.43 16.25 -7.26
N GLN A 237 -29.59 16.92 -6.12
CA GLN A 237 -30.88 17.00 -5.42
C GLN A 237 -31.91 17.82 -6.21
N GLN A 238 -31.48 18.94 -6.81
CA GLN A 238 -32.35 19.84 -7.56
C GLN A 238 -32.80 19.28 -8.92
N ALA A 239 -31.95 18.50 -9.60
CA ALA A 239 -32.23 17.98 -10.94
C ALA A 239 -31.78 16.52 -11.11
N PRO A 240 -32.38 15.55 -10.41
CA PRO A 240 -31.93 14.15 -10.44
C PRO A 240 -32.02 13.52 -11.83
N GLU A 241 -33.06 13.84 -12.59
CA GLU A 241 -33.28 13.31 -13.94
C GLU A 241 -32.20 13.76 -14.95
N ALA A 242 -31.56 14.91 -14.70
CA ALA A 242 -30.49 15.42 -15.56
C ALA A 242 -29.24 14.52 -15.59
N PHE A 243 -29.13 13.58 -14.65
CA PHE A 243 -27.98 12.68 -14.52
C PHE A 243 -28.28 11.24 -14.97
N ALA A 244 -29.52 10.93 -15.37
CA ALA A 244 -29.90 9.58 -15.80
C ALA A 244 -29.09 9.12 -17.03
N ASP A 245 -28.99 9.96 -18.05
CA ASP A 245 -28.21 9.66 -19.27
C ASP A 245 -26.71 9.47 -18.97
N LEU A 246 -26.17 10.27 -18.05
CA LEU A 246 -24.77 10.15 -17.61
C LEU A 246 -24.54 8.80 -16.92
N ALA A 247 -25.43 8.40 -16.01
CA ALA A 247 -25.35 7.10 -15.34
C ALA A 247 -25.45 5.93 -16.33
N ALA A 248 -26.37 6.01 -17.30
CA ALA A 248 -26.55 5.00 -18.34
C ALA A 248 -25.28 4.86 -19.21
N ARG A 249 -24.68 5.98 -19.65
CA ARG A 249 -23.40 5.95 -20.39
C ARG A 249 -22.27 5.33 -19.58
N GLY A 250 -22.20 5.64 -18.28
CA GLY A 250 -21.23 5.05 -17.36
C GLY A 250 -21.38 3.54 -17.23
N GLN A 251 -22.61 3.06 -17.05
CA GLN A 251 -22.93 1.64 -16.98
C GLN A 251 -22.57 0.91 -18.29
N GLU A 252 -22.95 1.48 -19.44
CA GLU A 252 -22.69 0.88 -20.75
C GLU A 252 -21.19 0.77 -21.04
N LEU A 253 -20.43 1.83 -20.75
CA LEU A 253 -18.98 1.77 -20.90
C LEU A 253 -18.35 0.72 -19.97
N CYS A 254 -18.82 0.64 -18.72
CA CYS A 254 -18.39 -0.40 -17.77
C CYS A 254 -18.67 -1.80 -18.34
N ARG A 255 -19.87 -2.05 -18.87
CA ARG A 255 -20.28 -3.31 -19.51
C ARG A 255 -19.40 -3.68 -20.69
N ARG A 256 -18.99 -2.69 -21.50
CA ARG A 256 -18.14 -2.93 -22.67
C ARG A 256 -16.68 -3.20 -22.34
N LYS A 257 -16.16 -2.64 -21.24
CA LYS A 257 -14.69 -2.57 -21.01
C LYS A 257 -14.21 -3.19 -19.70
N HIS A 258 -15.06 -3.37 -18.70
CA HIS A 258 -14.66 -3.72 -17.33
C HIS A 258 -15.36 -4.95 -16.77
N THR A 259 -15.76 -5.89 -17.62
CA THR A 259 -16.25 -7.20 -17.18
C THR A 259 -15.11 -8.18 -16.95
N SER A 260 -15.38 -9.24 -16.18
CA SER A 260 -14.45 -10.36 -15.97
C SER A 260 -13.91 -10.90 -17.30
N ARG A 261 -14.79 -11.05 -18.31
CA ARG A 261 -14.41 -11.46 -19.67
C ARG A 261 -13.37 -10.52 -20.30
N GLN A 262 -13.55 -9.21 -20.18
CA GLN A 262 -12.62 -8.24 -20.77
C GLN A 262 -11.25 -8.23 -20.08
N ARG A 263 -11.21 -8.45 -18.75
CA ARG A 263 -9.93 -8.55 -18.02
C ARG A 263 -9.22 -9.87 -18.28
N ALA A 264 -9.96 -10.97 -18.32
CA ALA A 264 -9.42 -12.28 -18.70
C ALA A 264 -8.83 -12.24 -20.12
N ALA A 265 -9.53 -11.66 -21.10
CA ALA A 265 -9.02 -11.51 -22.46
C ALA A 265 -7.70 -10.72 -22.50
N ALA A 266 -7.64 -9.57 -21.83
CA ALA A 266 -6.42 -8.76 -21.77
C ALA A 266 -5.24 -9.51 -21.11
N LEU A 267 -5.51 -10.34 -20.11
CA LEU A 267 -4.49 -11.18 -19.49
C LEU A 267 -4.03 -12.29 -20.45
N LEU A 268 -4.95 -12.99 -21.11
CA LEU A 268 -4.60 -14.02 -22.11
C LEU A 268 -3.77 -13.45 -23.27
N ASP A 269 -4.14 -12.27 -23.77
CA ASP A 269 -3.40 -11.55 -24.80
C ASP A 269 -1.97 -11.19 -24.36
N ASP A 270 -1.76 -10.95 -23.05
CA ASP A 270 -0.44 -10.68 -22.49
C ASP A 270 0.35 -11.98 -22.26
N LEU A 271 -0.29 -13.05 -21.78
CA LEU A 271 0.35 -14.36 -21.62
C LEU A 271 0.79 -14.99 -22.94
N ALA A 272 0.06 -14.73 -24.02
CA ALA A 272 0.41 -15.17 -25.37
C ALA A 272 1.64 -14.45 -25.95
N ARG A 273 2.08 -13.35 -25.36
CA ARG A 273 3.33 -12.68 -25.74
C ARG A 273 4.48 -13.42 -25.06
N ASP A 274 5.39 -13.97 -25.85
CA ASP A 274 6.62 -14.57 -25.33
C ASP A 274 7.41 -13.51 -24.55
N ARG A 275 7.41 -13.67 -23.23
CA ARG A 275 8.33 -12.96 -22.34
C ARG A 275 9.39 -13.97 -21.90
N VAL A 276 10.65 -13.54 -21.92
CA VAL A 276 11.74 -14.32 -21.35
C VAL A 276 11.41 -14.56 -19.87
N MET A 277 11.26 -15.84 -19.49
CA MET A 277 11.12 -16.21 -18.08
C MET A 277 12.34 -15.72 -17.33
N VAL A 278 12.12 -14.92 -16.29
CA VAL A 278 13.22 -14.48 -15.43
C VAL A 278 13.47 -15.60 -14.43
N SER A 279 14.30 -16.57 -14.80
CA SER A 279 14.81 -17.55 -13.84
C SER A 279 15.75 -16.83 -12.89
N LEU A 280 15.28 -16.60 -11.66
CA LEU A 280 16.14 -16.09 -10.61
C LEU A 280 17.04 -17.21 -10.09
N PRO A 281 18.27 -16.89 -9.64
CA PRO A 281 19.05 -17.83 -8.87
C PRO A 281 18.24 -18.34 -7.67
N ASP A 282 18.28 -19.63 -7.40
CA ASP A 282 17.43 -20.31 -6.42
C ASP A 282 17.43 -19.61 -5.04
N ARG A 283 18.61 -19.19 -4.56
CA ARG A 283 18.76 -18.43 -3.30
C ARG A 283 18.07 -17.06 -3.30
N VAL A 284 18.03 -16.38 -4.44
CA VAL A 284 17.34 -15.09 -4.59
C VAL A 284 15.83 -15.30 -4.52
N ALA A 285 15.34 -16.35 -5.19
CA ALA A 285 13.94 -16.75 -5.14
C ALA A 285 13.53 -17.17 -3.71
N GLN A 286 14.32 -18.03 -3.07
CA GLN A 286 14.11 -18.47 -1.70
C GLN A 286 14.06 -17.29 -0.71
N THR A 287 14.98 -16.33 -0.85
CA THR A 287 14.99 -15.10 -0.04
C THR A 287 13.74 -14.25 -0.31
N GLY A 288 13.31 -14.12 -1.56
CA GLY A 288 12.07 -13.43 -1.94
C GLY A 288 10.84 -14.04 -1.28
N GLU A 289 10.71 -15.37 -1.30
CA GLU A 289 9.65 -16.08 -0.59
C GLU A 289 9.70 -15.83 0.92
N ALA A 290 10.89 -15.95 1.52
CA ALA A 290 11.06 -15.81 2.95
C ALA A 290 10.72 -14.39 3.44
N LEU A 291 11.12 -13.36 2.68
CA LEU A 291 10.76 -11.96 2.94
C LEU A 291 9.25 -11.71 2.80
N ALA A 292 8.61 -12.28 1.78
CA ALA A 292 7.16 -12.18 1.61
C ALA A 292 6.41 -12.78 2.81
N ARG A 293 6.78 -14.00 3.22
CA ARG A 293 6.23 -14.67 4.40
C ARG A 293 6.47 -13.87 5.67
N TYR A 294 7.68 -13.33 5.83
CA TYR A 294 8.00 -12.49 6.98
C TYR A 294 7.05 -11.31 7.08
N ASN A 295 6.92 -10.57 5.99
CA ASN A 295 6.11 -9.37 5.91
C ASN A 295 4.61 -9.67 6.10
N LEU A 296 4.10 -10.75 5.50
CA LEU A 296 2.74 -11.25 5.74
C LEU A 296 2.50 -11.52 7.23
N THR A 297 3.38 -12.29 7.87
CA THR A 297 3.25 -12.64 9.30
C THR A 297 3.32 -11.40 10.18
N ARG A 298 4.17 -10.41 9.87
CA ARG A 298 4.20 -9.16 10.63
C ARG A 298 2.91 -8.35 10.49
N ARG A 299 2.23 -8.40 9.33
CA ARG A 299 0.96 -7.67 9.10
C ARG A 299 -0.23 -8.38 9.74
N PHE A 300 -0.36 -9.68 9.47
CA PHE A 300 -1.58 -10.45 9.74
C PHE A 300 -1.46 -11.38 10.95
N GLY A 301 -0.26 -11.50 11.54
CA GLY A 301 0.05 -12.51 12.54
C GLY A 301 0.34 -13.88 11.90
N GLY A 302 0.72 -14.86 12.72
CA GLY A 302 1.08 -16.21 12.28
C GLY A 302 2.45 -16.63 12.79
N SER A 303 2.90 -17.80 12.32
CA SER A 303 4.23 -18.32 12.67
C SER A 303 5.32 -17.67 11.83
N LEU A 304 6.42 -17.27 12.47
CA LEU A 304 7.64 -16.83 11.80
C LEU A 304 8.53 -18.01 11.37
N ALA A 305 8.24 -19.24 11.84
CA ALA A 305 9.09 -20.40 11.61
C ALA A 305 9.32 -20.70 10.12
N PRO A 306 8.31 -20.67 9.22
CA PRO A 306 8.54 -20.94 7.81
C PRO A 306 9.49 -19.92 7.15
N SER A 307 9.31 -18.63 7.47
CA SER A 307 10.20 -17.58 6.97
C SER A 307 11.61 -17.72 7.53
N ARG A 308 11.73 -17.97 8.85
CA ARG A 308 13.03 -18.14 9.52
C ARG A 308 13.81 -19.31 8.93
N HIS A 309 13.16 -20.46 8.73
CA HIS A 309 13.80 -21.65 8.18
C HIS A 309 14.39 -21.40 6.79
N LEU A 310 13.61 -20.79 5.89
CA LEU A 310 14.10 -20.42 4.55
C LEU A 310 15.28 -19.44 4.60
N LEU A 311 15.25 -18.46 5.52
CA LEU A 311 16.36 -17.51 5.67
C LEU A 311 17.61 -18.19 6.23
N GLU A 312 17.47 -19.09 7.20
CA GLU A 312 18.59 -19.83 7.83
C GLU A 312 19.34 -20.66 6.78
N GLU A 313 18.62 -21.35 5.89
CA GLU A 313 19.20 -22.12 4.79
C GLU A 313 20.07 -21.25 3.85
N VAL A 314 19.55 -20.08 3.45
CA VAL A 314 20.26 -19.15 2.57
C VAL A 314 21.43 -18.46 3.27
N SER A 315 21.32 -18.22 4.59
CA SER A 315 22.27 -17.41 5.37
C SER A 315 23.68 -17.99 5.46
N SER A 316 23.88 -19.25 5.08
CA SER A 316 25.18 -19.95 5.14
C SER A 316 26.21 -19.40 4.15
N SER A 317 25.78 -18.78 3.05
CA SER A 317 26.67 -18.21 2.03
C SER A 317 27.13 -16.78 2.34
N ASN A 318 27.90 -16.18 1.42
CA ASN A 318 28.39 -14.80 1.47
C ASN A 318 27.97 -13.97 0.24
N ASP A 319 27.04 -14.48 -0.58
CA ASP A 319 26.46 -13.68 -1.66
C ASP A 319 25.41 -12.67 -1.14
N GLU A 320 25.00 -11.75 -2.01
CA GLU A 320 24.10 -10.66 -1.64
C GLU A 320 22.75 -11.15 -1.09
N ALA A 321 22.23 -12.29 -1.58
CA ALA A 321 20.98 -12.86 -1.08
C ALA A 321 21.14 -13.38 0.35
N ALA A 322 22.26 -14.06 0.65
CA ALA A 322 22.60 -14.51 1.99
C ALA A 322 22.79 -13.36 2.98
N LEU A 323 23.40 -12.25 2.54
CA LEU A 323 23.60 -11.07 3.39
C LEU A 323 22.27 -10.33 3.68
N GLU A 324 21.36 -10.24 2.71
CA GLU A 324 19.99 -9.73 2.94
C GLU A 324 19.17 -10.67 3.85
N ALA A 325 19.35 -11.98 3.71
CA ALA A 325 18.74 -12.96 4.60
C ALA A 325 19.23 -12.78 6.04
N CYS A 326 20.54 -12.60 6.23
CA CYS A 326 21.17 -12.29 7.51
C CYS A 326 20.61 -11.00 8.12
N ARG A 327 20.46 -9.92 7.34
CA ARG A 327 19.83 -8.69 7.84
C ARG A 327 18.44 -8.97 8.40
N THR A 328 17.62 -9.71 7.67
CA THR A 328 16.23 -10.00 8.06
C THR A 328 16.18 -10.88 9.30
N LEU A 329 16.97 -11.96 9.34
CA LEU A 329 17.12 -12.81 10.52
C LEU A 329 17.55 -12.00 11.74
N GLY A 330 18.54 -11.12 11.57
CA GLY A 330 19.04 -10.28 12.65
C GLY A 330 17.92 -9.47 13.31
N VAL A 331 17.13 -8.75 12.51
CA VAL A 331 15.98 -7.99 13.02
C VAL A 331 14.89 -8.91 13.60
N MET A 332 14.65 -10.08 13.01
CA MET A 332 13.71 -11.07 13.55
C MET A 332 14.11 -11.52 14.95
N HIS A 333 15.38 -11.90 15.15
CA HIS A 333 15.93 -12.33 16.43
C HIS A 333 15.88 -11.20 17.47
N LEU A 334 16.28 -9.96 17.11
CA LEU A 334 16.19 -8.81 18.02
C LEU A 334 14.75 -8.56 18.49
N ARG A 335 13.77 -8.65 17.59
CA ARG A 335 12.34 -8.51 17.93
C ARG A 335 11.82 -9.64 18.84
N LEU A 336 12.47 -10.80 18.83
CA LEU A 336 12.18 -11.94 19.70
C LEU A 336 12.98 -11.88 21.03
N GLY A 337 13.78 -10.84 21.27
CA GLY A 337 14.64 -10.72 22.45
C GLY A 337 15.90 -11.58 22.40
N GLN A 338 16.21 -12.21 21.26
CA GLN A 338 17.37 -13.06 21.07
C GLN A 338 18.56 -12.19 20.62
N TRP A 339 19.10 -11.41 21.56
CA TRP A 339 20.03 -10.32 21.26
C TRP A 339 21.32 -10.76 20.57
N GLU A 340 22.00 -11.77 21.13
CA GLU A 340 23.29 -12.25 20.61
C GLU A 340 23.16 -12.76 19.18
N ALA A 341 22.18 -13.63 18.92
CA ALA A 341 21.89 -14.12 17.57
C ALA A 341 21.50 -12.98 16.61
N GLY A 342 20.68 -12.03 17.09
CA GLY A 342 20.24 -10.89 16.31
C GLY A 342 21.39 -10.00 15.86
N VAL A 343 22.30 -9.67 16.78
CA VAL A 343 23.51 -8.88 16.47
C VAL A 343 24.41 -9.64 15.49
N ALA A 344 24.70 -10.92 15.75
CA ALA A 344 25.61 -11.71 14.89
C ALA A 344 25.13 -11.75 13.43
N TYR A 345 23.83 -11.97 13.21
CA TYR A 345 23.24 -11.93 11.87
C TYR A 345 23.26 -10.52 11.25
N LEU A 346 22.98 -9.47 12.03
CA LEU A 346 23.06 -8.11 11.53
C LEU A 346 24.48 -7.71 11.14
N GLU A 347 25.50 -8.09 11.93
CA GLU A 347 26.91 -7.82 11.62
C GLU A 347 27.33 -8.51 10.32
N LYS A 348 26.90 -9.77 10.14
CA LYS A 348 27.09 -10.47 8.86
C LYS A 348 26.40 -9.72 7.72
N GLY A 349 25.12 -9.38 7.85
CA GLY A 349 24.38 -8.63 6.83
C GLY A 349 24.98 -7.25 6.52
N ALA A 350 25.54 -6.57 7.53
CA ALA A 350 26.20 -5.28 7.39
C ALA A 350 27.49 -5.34 6.57
N ALA A 351 28.04 -6.52 6.29
CA ALA A 351 29.16 -6.68 5.37
C ALA A 351 28.80 -6.32 3.92
N SER A 352 27.53 -6.44 3.52
CA SER A 352 27.08 -6.10 2.17
C SER A 352 27.25 -4.61 1.86
N ASP A 353 27.84 -4.27 0.72
CA ASP A 353 27.89 -2.90 0.20
C ASP A 353 26.68 -2.63 -0.70
N SER A 354 25.49 -2.81 -0.13
CA SER A 354 24.21 -2.49 -0.74
C SER A 354 23.30 -1.73 0.24
N LEU A 355 22.09 -1.41 -0.21
CA LEU A 355 21.04 -0.84 0.64
C LEU A 355 20.66 -1.80 1.79
N ALA A 356 20.76 -3.12 1.60
CA ALA A 356 20.56 -4.12 2.63
C ALA A 356 21.57 -3.96 3.77
N GLY A 357 22.86 -3.94 3.42
CA GLY A 357 23.92 -3.75 4.41
C GLY A 357 23.91 -2.37 5.06
N LEU A 358 23.47 -1.33 4.33
CA LEU A 358 23.21 -0.01 4.92
C LEU A 358 22.12 -0.08 6.01
N ARG A 359 20.98 -0.73 5.72
CA ARG A 359 19.90 -0.96 6.69
C ARG A 359 20.39 -1.77 7.90
N ALA A 360 21.13 -2.85 7.66
CA ALA A 360 21.71 -3.67 8.73
C ALA A 360 22.60 -2.85 9.67
N THR A 361 23.43 -1.96 9.11
CA THR A 361 24.30 -1.06 9.89
C THR A 361 23.49 -0.05 10.71
N LEU A 362 22.40 0.50 10.14
CA LEU A 362 21.49 1.38 10.88
C LEU A 362 20.77 0.63 12.01
N HIS A 363 20.40 -0.63 11.82
CA HIS A 363 19.81 -1.47 12.87
C HIS A 363 20.80 -1.77 14.00
N LEU A 364 22.07 -2.02 13.68
CA LEU A 364 23.13 -2.18 14.69
C LEU A 364 23.33 -0.89 15.51
N LEU A 365 23.32 0.29 14.88
CA LEU A 365 23.37 1.57 15.60
C LEU A 365 22.23 1.71 16.60
N LEU A 366 21.01 1.31 16.22
CA LEU A 366 19.86 1.33 17.12
C LEU A 366 19.98 0.26 18.24
N ALA A 367 20.52 -0.91 17.93
CA ALA A 367 20.72 -1.98 18.91
C ALA A 367 21.74 -1.62 20.00
N PHE A 368 22.71 -0.75 19.68
CA PHE A 368 23.83 -0.40 20.54
C PHE A 368 23.82 1.05 21.05
N LEU A 369 22.69 1.78 21.00
CA LEU A 369 22.61 3.22 21.32
C LEU A 369 23.36 3.65 22.60
N GLU A 370 23.32 2.83 23.65
CA GLU A 370 23.90 3.12 24.96
C GLU A 370 25.23 2.38 25.24
N GLN A 371 25.76 1.68 24.25
CA GLN A 371 26.96 0.82 24.40
C GLN A 371 28.11 1.33 23.53
N ASP A 372 29.36 1.00 23.88
CA ASP A 372 30.54 1.48 23.15
C ASP A 372 30.61 0.97 21.70
N GLN A 373 30.00 -0.19 21.44
CA GLN A 373 29.83 -0.77 20.10
C GLN A 373 29.10 0.19 19.14
N PHE A 374 28.33 1.14 19.66
CA PHE A 374 27.73 2.22 18.86
C PHE A 374 28.77 2.91 17.97
N PHE A 375 29.92 3.28 18.53
CA PHE A 375 30.95 4.02 17.82
C PHE A 375 31.65 3.17 16.76
N ILE A 376 31.74 1.86 17.00
CA ILE A 376 32.26 0.88 16.03
C ILE A 376 31.35 0.87 14.80
N HIS A 377 30.04 0.70 14.99
CA HIS A 377 29.08 0.67 13.88
C HIS A 377 28.92 2.05 13.22
N LEU A 378 29.13 3.15 13.94
CA LEU A 378 29.10 4.49 13.36
C LEU A 378 30.30 4.73 12.43
N ALA A 379 31.48 4.24 12.81
CA ALA A 379 32.66 4.23 11.94
C ALA A 379 32.42 3.33 10.71
N ALA A 380 31.83 2.14 10.91
CA ALA A 380 31.48 1.22 9.82
C ALA A 380 30.48 1.84 8.84
N LEU A 381 29.46 2.55 9.33
CA LEU A 381 28.51 3.31 8.50
C LEU A 381 29.24 4.35 7.65
N THR A 382 30.14 5.12 8.25
CA THR A 382 30.92 6.15 7.54
C THR A 382 31.72 5.54 6.38
N ALA A 383 32.44 4.44 6.65
CA ALA A 383 33.20 3.74 5.62
C ALA A 383 32.29 3.17 4.52
N LYS A 384 31.11 2.64 4.88
CA LYS A 384 30.13 2.12 3.92
C LYS A 384 29.55 3.21 3.03
N LEU A 385 29.24 4.38 3.56
CA LEU A 385 28.76 5.51 2.77
C LEU A 385 29.80 5.93 1.72
N VAL A 386 31.09 5.87 2.04
CA VAL A 386 32.18 6.12 1.07
C VAL A 386 32.17 5.07 -0.04
N ARG A 387 32.10 3.78 0.30
CA ARG A 387 32.08 2.69 -0.69
C ARG A 387 30.86 2.72 -1.60
N LEU A 388 29.71 3.11 -1.06
CA LEU A 388 28.46 3.30 -1.83
C LEU A 388 28.44 4.60 -2.65
N GLY A 389 29.44 5.47 -2.54
CA GLY A 389 29.42 6.78 -3.20
C GLY A 389 28.37 7.74 -2.63
N LEU A 390 27.90 7.50 -1.40
CA LEU A 390 26.85 8.26 -0.71
C LEU A 390 27.43 9.27 0.30
N SER A 391 28.63 9.81 0.10
CA SER A 391 29.31 10.71 1.05
C SER A 391 28.89 12.18 0.95
N LYS A 392 27.60 12.47 1.14
CA LYS A 392 27.14 13.88 1.20
C LYS A 392 27.70 14.57 2.45
N ALA A 393 28.10 15.83 2.30
CA ALA A 393 28.59 16.66 3.40
C ALA A 393 27.60 16.74 4.58
N SER A 394 26.28 16.72 4.29
CA SER A 394 25.22 16.68 5.29
C SER A 394 25.30 15.43 6.19
N TYR A 395 25.52 14.25 5.61
CA TYR A 395 25.62 13.01 6.39
C TYR A 395 26.86 12.99 7.25
N LEU A 396 28.01 13.42 6.70
CA LEU A 396 29.27 13.47 7.44
C LEU A 396 29.19 14.45 8.62
N LYS A 397 28.53 15.60 8.42
CA LYS A 397 28.24 16.55 9.49
C LYS A 397 27.38 15.89 10.58
N ARG A 398 26.29 15.23 10.19
CA ARG A 398 25.38 14.56 11.12
C ARG A 398 26.05 13.41 11.89
N ILE A 399 26.88 12.62 11.23
CA ILE A 399 27.68 11.57 11.87
C ILE A 399 28.65 12.16 12.91
N LYS A 400 29.27 13.31 12.61
CA LYS A 400 30.15 14.01 13.54
C LYS A 400 29.38 14.51 14.77
N GLU A 401 28.21 15.11 14.56
CA GLU A 401 27.32 15.57 15.64
C GLU A 401 26.84 14.39 16.51
N LEU A 402 26.51 13.25 15.87
CA LEU A 402 26.03 12.05 16.55
C LEU A 402 27.05 11.48 17.55
N ARG A 403 28.36 11.64 17.29
CA ARG A 403 29.41 11.20 18.24
C ARG A 403 29.35 11.92 19.58
N GLN A 404 28.79 13.13 19.61
CA GLN A 404 28.71 14.00 20.78
C GLN A 404 27.27 14.16 21.29
N SER A 405 26.31 13.50 20.64
CA SER A 405 24.89 13.66 20.94
C SER A 405 24.52 13.05 22.30
N THR A 406 23.78 13.82 23.09
CA THR A 406 23.10 13.36 24.31
C THR A 406 21.76 12.69 24.01
N ASP A 407 21.20 12.90 22.81
CA ASP A 407 19.91 12.37 22.35
C ASP A 407 20.12 11.38 21.19
N ARG A 408 20.98 10.37 21.41
CA ARG A 408 21.45 9.46 20.34
C ARG A 408 20.34 8.82 19.53
N LEU A 409 19.24 8.39 20.17
CA LEU A 409 18.11 7.78 19.46
C LEU A 409 17.49 8.76 18.46
N HIS A 410 17.25 10.00 18.87
CA HIS A 410 16.67 11.04 18.00
C HIS A 410 17.57 11.31 16.80
N ASP A 411 18.86 11.56 17.05
CA ASP A 411 19.81 11.92 15.99
C ASP A 411 20.13 10.74 15.07
N CYS A 412 20.21 9.51 15.60
CA CYS A 412 20.30 8.30 14.78
C CYS A 412 19.10 8.15 13.87
N CYS A 413 17.90 8.37 14.41
CA CYS A 413 16.68 8.23 13.64
C CYS A 413 16.60 9.27 12.52
N LEU A 414 17.02 10.50 12.76
CA LEU A 414 17.07 11.50 11.70
C LEU A 414 18.13 11.19 10.63
N LEU A 415 19.29 10.63 10.99
CA LEU A 415 20.26 10.13 10.02
C LEU A 415 19.69 8.99 9.17
N GLY A 416 19.03 8.02 9.81
CA GLY A 416 18.36 6.90 9.14
C GLY A 416 17.27 7.38 8.17
N TYR A 417 16.45 8.35 8.59
CA TYR A 417 15.48 9.02 7.73
C TYR A 417 16.14 9.64 6.49
N GLU A 418 17.18 10.45 6.65
CA GLU A 418 17.83 11.14 5.52
C GLU A 418 18.40 10.17 4.49
N LEU A 419 19.10 9.13 4.98
CA LEU A 419 19.72 8.11 4.13
C LEU A 419 18.67 7.33 3.32
N LEU A 420 17.62 6.83 4.00
CA LEU A 420 16.57 6.07 3.33
C LEU A 420 15.68 6.93 2.43
N PHE A 421 15.46 8.19 2.81
CA PHE A 421 14.71 9.13 1.97
C PHE A 421 15.43 9.39 0.65
N ASP A 422 16.75 9.58 0.68
CA ASP A 422 17.55 9.80 -0.52
C ASP A 422 17.69 8.52 -1.36
N ALA A 423 17.65 7.34 -0.71
CA ALA A 423 17.49 6.04 -1.38
C ALA A 423 16.08 5.80 -1.96
N ARG A 424 15.14 6.74 -1.77
CA ARG A 424 13.73 6.67 -2.21
C ARG A 424 12.89 5.59 -1.51
N GLU A 425 13.32 5.17 -0.32
CA GLU A 425 12.64 4.20 0.54
C GLU A 425 11.71 4.95 1.53
N TYR A 426 10.68 5.60 0.99
CA TYR A 426 9.88 6.57 1.76
C TYR A 426 9.01 5.93 2.84
N CYS A 427 8.17 4.96 2.48
CA CYS A 427 7.15 4.37 3.34
C CYS A 427 6.63 3.07 2.73
N ALA A 428 6.19 2.12 3.56
CA ALA A 428 5.29 1.04 3.16
C ALA A 428 3.85 1.41 3.52
N LEU A 429 3.04 1.74 2.51
CA LEU A 429 1.62 2.00 2.69
C LEU A 429 0.91 0.74 3.19
N GLY A 430 -0.10 0.92 4.04
CA GLY A 430 -0.92 -0.17 4.56
C GLY A 430 -0.34 -0.93 5.75
N PHE A 431 0.90 -0.65 6.19
CA PHE A 431 1.52 -1.35 7.30
C PHE A 431 1.33 -0.63 8.65
N ALA A 432 0.09 -0.58 9.14
CA ALA A 432 -0.17 -0.12 10.51
C ALA A 432 0.38 -1.17 11.50
N LYS A 433 1.58 -0.91 12.03
CA LYS A 433 2.23 -1.75 13.05
C LYS A 433 1.50 -1.55 14.38
N LYS A 434 1.17 -2.64 15.07
CA LYS A 434 0.48 -2.59 16.38
C LYS A 434 1.35 -2.02 17.51
N ARG A 435 2.67 -1.99 17.31
CA ARG A 435 3.65 -1.47 18.25
C ARG A 435 4.53 -0.45 17.52
N PRO A 436 5.04 0.58 18.23
CA PRO A 436 6.09 1.44 17.69
C PRO A 436 7.24 0.57 17.16
N GLU A 437 7.70 0.87 15.97
CA GLU A 437 8.81 0.16 15.37
C GLU A 437 10.11 0.44 16.16
N GLN A 438 10.96 -0.56 16.34
CA GLN A 438 12.27 -0.39 16.97
C GLN A 438 13.41 -0.49 15.95
N PHE A 439 13.18 -1.22 14.85
CA PHE A 439 14.15 -1.44 13.78
C PHE A 439 13.48 -1.08 12.44
N PRO A 440 13.47 0.21 12.07
CA PRO A 440 12.69 0.68 10.93
C PRO A 440 13.27 0.28 9.58
N ASP A 441 12.40 0.03 8.61
CA ASP A 441 12.80 -0.36 7.25
C ASP A 441 12.65 0.83 6.26
N TYR A 442 11.87 1.87 6.64
CA TYR A 442 11.53 3.01 5.78
C TYR A 442 11.80 4.37 6.44
N ALA A 443 12.05 5.39 5.61
CA ALA A 443 12.36 6.75 6.06
C ALA A 443 11.24 7.37 6.93
N MET A 444 9.97 7.12 6.62
CA MET A 444 8.84 7.62 7.40
C MET A 444 8.82 7.04 8.83
N GLU A 445 9.20 5.78 8.99
CA GLU A 445 9.22 5.12 10.30
C GLU A 445 10.34 5.69 11.19
N TYR A 446 11.52 5.92 10.60
CA TYR A 446 12.60 6.67 11.25
C TYR A 446 12.18 8.09 11.65
N ALA A 447 11.48 8.81 10.75
CA ALA A 447 11.01 10.16 11.04
C ALA A 447 9.99 10.20 12.18
N VAL A 448 9.04 9.25 12.20
CA VAL A 448 8.04 9.11 13.27
C VAL A 448 8.71 8.77 14.59
N LEU A 449 9.72 7.90 14.61
CA LEU A 449 10.48 7.60 15.83
C LEU A 449 11.26 8.80 16.33
N ALA A 450 11.97 9.52 15.46
CA ALA A 450 12.68 10.74 15.85
C ALA A 450 11.74 11.75 16.51
N PHE A 451 10.55 11.96 15.92
CA PHE A 451 9.54 12.87 16.46
C PHE A 451 8.97 12.36 17.79
N GLY A 452 8.67 11.06 17.90
CA GLY A 452 8.18 10.45 19.13
C GLY A 452 9.18 10.50 20.29
N THR A 453 10.48 10.37 20.01
CA THR A 453 11.55 10.51 21.00
C THR A 453 11.71 11.95 21.47
N LYS A 454 11.79 12.89 20.53
CA LYS A 454 11.96 14.31 20.83
C LYS A 454 11.26 15.15 19.76
N PRO A 455 10.05 15.67 20.03
CA PRO A 455 9.36 16.54 19.10
C PRO A 455 10.18 17.81 18.82
N THR A 456 10.61 17.99 17.59
CA THR A 456 11.37 19.16 17.13
C THR A 456 10.84 19.61 15.77
N SER A 457 11.10 20.86 15.39
CA SER A 457 10.74 21.34 14.04
C SER A 457 11.38 20.48 12.94
N GLN A 458 12.61 19.99 13.18
CA GLN A 458 13.32 19.11 12.25
C GLN A 458 12.66 17.73 12.11
N SER A 459 12.32 17.07 13.22
CA SER A 459 11.67 15.75 13.18
C SER A 459 10.26 15.81 12.62
N LEU A 460 9.51 16.88 12.92
CA LEU A 460 8.21 17.14 12.30
C LEU A 460 8.35 17.33 10.77
N ALA A 461 9.33 18.13 10.33
CA ALA A 461 9.59 18.32 8.91
C ALA A 461 9.93 17.01 8.19
N ALA A 462 10.64 16.09 8.86
CA ALA A 462 10.92 14.75 8.33
C ALA A 462 9.61 13.95 8.10
N VAL A 463 8.69 13.94 9.08
CA VAL A 463 7.38 13.27 8.95
C VAL A 463 6.56 13.86 7.80
N ILE A 464 6.48 15.19 7.72
CA ILE A 464 5.75 15.91 6.66
C ILE A 464 6.35 15.59 5.28
N ARG A 465 7.68 15.57 5.16
CA ARG A 465 8.34 15.34 3.89
C ARG A 465 8.14 13.91 3.39
N CYS A 466 8.24 12.93 4.27
CA CYS A 466 8.01 11.51 3.95
C CYS A 466 6.57 11.26 3.52
N SER A 467 5.60 11.69 4.31
CA SER A 467 4.16 11.53 4.02
C SER A 467 3.77 12.19 2.69
N LYS A 468 4.23 13.42 2.44
CA LYS A 468 4.01 14.13 1.16
C LYS A 468 4.61 13.37 -0.03
N LYS A 469 5.85 12.87 0.08
CA LYS A 469 6.48 12.11 -1.02
C LYS A 469 5.85 10.75 -1.26
N ALA A 470 5.30 10.12 -0.23
CA ALA A 470 4.55 8.88 -0.34
C ALA A 470 3.12 9.07 -0.86
N GLY A 471 2.66 10.31 -1.09
CA GLY A 471 1.30 10.59 -1.55
C GLY A 471 0.23 10.42 -0.47
N VAL A 472 0.64 10.44 0.81
CA VAL A 472 -0.23 10.28 1.97
C VAL A 472 -0.01 11.41 2.97
N GLY A 473 0.06 12.64 2.47
CA GLY A 473 0.32 13.86 3.26
C GLY A 473 -0.48 13.95 4.57
N PRO A 474 -1.79 13.66 4.58
CA PRO A 474 -2.59 13.74 5.81
C PRO A 474 -2.18 12.76 6.92
N GLU A 475 -1.38 11.73 6.65
CA GLU A 475 -0.79 10.87 7.69
C GLU A 475 0.19 11.64 8.60
N ALA A 476 0.59 12.86 8.24
CA ALA A 476 1.33 13.76 9.13
C ALA A 476 0.45 14.49 10.16
N LEU A 477 -0.88 14.45 10.04
CA LEU A 477 -1.81 15.18 10.92
C LEU A 477 -1.63 14.86 12.41
N PRO A 478 -1.42 13.61 12.85
CA PRO A 478 -1.17 13.31 14.26
C PRO A 478 0.07 14.04 14.81
N ALA A 479 1.18 14.02 14.06
CA ALA A 479 2.42 14.70 14.47
C ALA A 479 2.25 16.24 14.44
N LEU A 480 1.57 16.78 13.44
CA LEU A 480 1.22 18.20 13.37
C LEU A 480 0.37 18.63 14.56
N ARG A 481 -0.67 17.89 14.92
CA ARG A 481 -1.52 18.16 16.09
C ARG A 481 -0.72 18.21 17.37
N GLN A 482 0.16 17.22 17.58
CA GLN A 482 1.03 17.18 18.75
C GLN A 482 1.99 18.37 18.79
N ALA A 483 2.62 18.72 17.67
CA ALA A 483 3.55 19.85 17.60
C ALA A 483 2.86 21.21 17.81
N ILE A 484 1.63 21.37 17.31
CA ILE A 484 0.83 22.58 17.54
C ILE A 484 0.46 22.70 19.02
N ALA A 485 0.00 21.61 19.64
CA ALA A 485 -0.33 21.59 21.06
C ALA A 485 0.89 21.90 21.95
N ALA A 486 2.08 21.48 21.52
CA ALA A 486 3.33 21.76 22.22
C ALA A 486 3.95 23.13 21.90
N GLY A 487 3.36 23.94 21.01
CA GLY A 487 3.91 25.24 20.62
C GLY A 487 5.20 25.18 19.77
N ILE A 488 5.49 24.02 19.17
CA ILE A 488 6.71 23.76 18.38
C ILE A 488 6.48 24.04 16.89
N ALA A 489 5.22 23.95 16.43
CA ALA A 489 4.88 24.12 15.02
C ALA A 489 5.03 25.57 14.55
N THR A 490 5.58 25.75 13.35
CA THR A 490 5.63 27.05 12.68
C THR A 490 4.26 27.48 12.14
N ASP A 491 4.11 28.76 11.81
CA ASP A 491 2.90 29.30 11.19
C ASP A 491 2.55 28.57 9.88
N GLU A 492 3.56 28.25 9.07
CA GLU A 492 3.43 27.45 7.84
C GLU A 492 2.95 26.02 8.13
N GLN A 493 3.45 25.39 9.20
CA GLN A 493 3.03 24.04 9.60
C GLN A 493 1.60 24.02 10.14
N ILE A 494 1.18 25.08 10.85
CA ILE A 494 -0.22 25.24 11.28
C ILE A 494 -1.13 25.39 10.05
N ALA A 495 -0.76 26.25 9.09
CA ALA A 495 -1.51 26.40 7.85
C ALA A 495 -1.59 25.09 7.05
N LEU A 496 -0.48 24.36 6.94
CA LEU A 496 -0.43 23.04 6.32
C LEU A 496 -1.35 22.04 7.03
N SER A 497 -1.38 22.04 8.37
CA SER A 497 -2.27 21.15 9.13
C SER A 497 -3.75 21.39 8.81
N ALA A 498 -4.14 22.65 8.58
CA ALA A 498 -5.50 22.98 8.17
C ALA A 498 -5.79 22.50 6.74
N ALA A 499 -4.86 22.69 5.80
CA ALA A 499 -5.01 22.21 4.43
C ALA A 499 -5.14 20.68 4.36
N LEU A 500 -4.25 19.95 5.02
CA LEU A 500 -4.29 18.48 5.09
C LEU A 500 -5.57 17.97 5.77
N ALA A 501 -6.11 18.72 6.73
CA ALA A 501 -7.37 18.37 7.36
C ALA A 501 -8.55 18.54 6.41
N VAL A 502 -8.55 19.55 5.55
CA VAL A 502 -9.53 19.69 4.47
C VAL A 502 -9.46 18.51 3.49
N GLU A 503 -8.26 18.06 3.11
CA GLU A 503 -8.08 16.85 2.29
C GLU A 503 -8.68 15.59 2.93
N TYR A 504 -8.75 15.52 4.26
CA TYR A 504 -9.38 14.43 5.02
C TYR A 504 -10.81 14.75 5.50
N TYR A 505 -11.46 15.77 4.93
CA TYR A 505 -12.81 16.24 5.27
C TYR A 505 -13.00 16.63 6.76
N ASP A 506 -11.91 16.90 7.48
CA ASP A 506 -11.93 17.37 8.87
C ASP A 506 -12.04 18.91 8.94
N PHE A 507 -13.16 19.41 8.43
CA PHE A 507 -13.43 20.85 8.36
C PHE A 507 -13.48 21.52 9.75
N SER A 508 -13.86 20.76 10.79
CA SER A 508 -13.91 21.27 12.16
C SER A 508 -12.50 21.60 12.67
N TYR A 509 -11.58 20.66 12.54
CA TYR A 509 -10.18 20.89 12.89
C TYR A 509 -9.55 21.97 12.02
N ALA A 510 -9.79 21.96 10.69
CA ALA A 510 -9.25 22.97 9.78
C ALA A 510 -9.63 24.40 10.19
N ARG A 511 -10.91 24.65 10.52
CA ARG A 511 -11.37 25.95 11.02
C ARG A 511 -10.69 26.34 12.33
N THR A 512 -10.56 25.39 13.25
CA THR A 512 -9.92 25.61 14.56
C THR A 512 -8.45 26.00 14.41
N ALA A 513 -7.70 25.25 13.58
CA ALA A 513 -6.30 25.52 13.30
C ALA A 513 -6.09 26.90 12.64
N LEU A 514 -6.93 27.27 11.66
CA LEU A 514 -6.85 28.59 11.01
C LEU A 514 -7.21 29.74 11.95
N ALA A 515 -8.20 29.55 12.82
CA ALA A 515 -8.57 30.58 13.82
C ALA A 515 -7.43 30.82 14.81
N ALA A 516 -6.78 29.74 15.29
CA ALA A 516 -5.62 29.81 16.15
C ALA A 516 -4.44 30.55 15.47
N LEU A 517 -4.16 30.22 14.20
CA LEU A 517 -3.12 30.90 13.41
C LEU A 517 -3.39 32.40 13.24
N LYS A 518 -4.63 32.77 12.86
CA LYS A 518 -5.03 34.18 12.72
C LYS A 518 -4.85 34.96 14.02
N ARG A 519 -5.19 34.35 15.16
CA ARG A 519 -4.98 34.98 16.49
C ARG A 519 -3.50 35.17 16.80
N ALA A 520 -2.66 34.16 16.52
CA ALA A 520 -1.22 34.24 16.75
C ALA A 520 -0.56 35.34 15.89
N LEU A 521 -0.94 35.45 14.61
CA LEU A 521 -0.42 36.47 13.70
C LEU A 521 -0.81 37.89 14.14
N ARG A 522 -2.05 38.09 14.60
CA ARG A 522 -2.51 39.40 15.12
C ARG A 522 -1.72 39.84 16.35
N ASN A 523 -1.41 38.91 17.26
CA ASN A 523 -0.68 39.22 18.49
C ASN A 523 0.81 39.52 18.27
N ARG A 524 1.38 39.19 17.10
CA ARG A 524 2.78 39.48 16.74
C ARG A 524 2.92 40.74 15.87
N GLY A 525 1.82 41.23 15.30
CA GLY A 525 1.78 42.35 14.36
C GLY A 525 1.22 43.65 14.94
N GLY A 526 1.08 43.74 16.26
CA GLY A 526 0.87 44.98 17.02
C GLY A 526 2.05 45.19 17.96
#